data_AF-A0A945FML0-F1
#
_entry.id   AF-A0A945FML0-F1
#
_cell.length_a   1.000
_cell.length_b   1.000
_cell.length_c   1.000
_cell.angle_alpha   90.00
_cell.angle_beta   90.00
_cell.angle_gamma   90.00
#
_symmetry.space_group_name_H-M   'P 1'
#
loop_
_entity.id
_entity.type
_entity.pdbx_description
1 polymer ?
#
loop_
_entity_poly.entity_id
_entity_poly.type
_entity_poly.pdbx_seq_one_letter_code
_entity_poly.pdbx_strand_id
1 'polypeptide(L)'
;LVFWLVLTFCLGAGFIGMELRDFWVMSEQGAVPQRSGFLSSFFLLVATHGIHVTAGLFWMLVLFLQLRVFGRTTEVKLRLMRLALFWHMLDIVWVCIFTFVYLFGVAQ
;
A
#
# COMPACT_ATOMS: atom_id res chain seq x y z
N LEU A 1 -12.20 6.99 16.53
CA LEU A 1 -12.57 6.38 15.24
C LEU A 1 -12.13 7.25 14.07
N VAL A 2 -12.62 8.49 13.94
CA VAL A 2 -12.19 9.41 12.86
C VAL A 2 -10.70 9.73 12.94
N PHE A 3 -10.17 10.00 14.15
CA PHE A 3 -8.74 10.21 14.38
C PHE A 3 -7.88 9.01 13.93
N TRP A 4 -8.23 7.80 14.37
CA TRP A 4 -7.55 6.56 13.95
C TRP A 4 -7.60 6.33 12.44
N LEU A 5 -8.73 6.66 11.79
CA LEU A 5 -8.89 6.52 10.34
C LEU A 5 -7.96 7.48 9.57
N VAL A 6 -7.86 8.73 10.04
CA VAL A 6 -6.95 9.73 9.47
C VAL A 6 -5.50 9.32 9.70
N LEU A 7 -5.17 8.79 10.88
CA LEU A 7 -3.83 8.30 11.18
C LEU A 7 -3.42 7.16 10.24
N THR A 8 -4.29 6.15 10.04
CA THR A 8 -4.02 5.06 9.09
C THR A 8 -3.89 5.56 7.65
N PHE A 9 -4.68 6.56 7.25
CA PHE A 9 -4.58 7.16 5.93
C PHE A 9 -3.24 7.90 5.74
N CYS A 10 -2.82 8.72 6.72
CA CYS A 10 -1.55 9.43 6.67
C CYS A 10 -0.35 8.46 6.63
N LEU A 11 -0.38 7.40 7.43
CA LEU A 11 0.64 6.36 7.41
C LEU A 11 0.71 5.65 6.06
N GLY A 12 -0.43 5.27 5.47
CA GLY A 12 -0.48 4.66 4.15
C GLY A 12 -0.05 5.60 3.02
N ALA A 13 -0.38 6.89 3.10
CA ALA A 13 0.07 7.89 2.14
C ALA A 13 1.59 8.10 2.23
N GLY A 14 2.15 8.17 3.44
CA GLY A 14 3.59 8.22 3.66
C GLY A 14 4.31 6.99 3.11
N PHE A 15 3.73 5.81 3.30
CA PHE A 15 4.24 4.55 2.76
C PHE A 15 4.34 4.58 1.22
N ILE A 16 3.28 5.00 0.51
CA ILE A 16 3.32 5.15 -0.96
C ILE A 16 4.38 6.18 -1.38
N GLY A 17 4.52 7.29 -0.63
CA GLY A 17 5.52 8.31 -0.92
C GLY A 17 6.95 7.79 -0.81
N MET A 18 7.23 6.96 0.20
CA MET A 18 8.55 6.31 0.36
C MET A 18 8.82 5.32 -0.77
N GLU A 19 7.85 4.46 -1.11
CA GLU A 19 7.96 3.50 -2.21
C GLU A 19 8.26 4.19 -3.56
N LEU A 20 7.53 5.27 -3.88
CA LEU A 20 7.76 6.04 -5.11
C LEU A 20 9.15 6.67 -5.15
N ARG A 21 9.66 7.12 -4.00
CA ARG A 21 11.03 7.68 -3.91
C ARG A 21 12.06 6.60 -4.16
N ASP A 22 11.91 5.42 -3.57
CA ASP A 22 12.83 4.30 -3.77
C ASP A 22 12.82 3.85 -5.23
N PHE A 23 11.64 3.80 -5.88
CA PHE A 23 11.53 3.57 -7.32
C PHE A 23 12.27 4.61 -8.17
N TRP A 24 12.18 5.90 -7.82
CA TRP A 24 12.90 6.95 -8.52
C TRP A 24 14.41 6.82 -8.38
N VAL A 25 14.90 6.58 -7.16
CA VAL A 25 16.33 6.36 -6.91
C VAL A 25 16.84 5.13 -7.68
N MET A 26 16.08 4.04 -7.72
CA MET A 26 16.43 2.85 -8.51
C MET A 26 16.49 3.14 -10.02
N SER A 27 15.55 3.95 -10.52
CA SER A 27 15.51 4.36 -11.94
C SER A 27 16.72 5.22 -12.30
N GLU A 28 17.12 6.16 -11.44
CA GLU A 28 18.32 6.99 -11.63
C GLU A 28 19.62 6.17 -11.60
N GLN A 29 19.68 5.11 -10.78
CA GLN A 29 20.81 4.19 -10.72
C GLN A 29 20.88 3.22 -11.93
N GLY A 30 19.97 3.34 -12.90
CA GLY A 30 19.96 2.52 -14.10
C GLY A 30 19.45 1.09 -13.88
N ALA A 31 18.84 0.83 -12.73
CA ALA A 31 18.20 -0.43 -12.36
C ALA A 31 16.80 -0.52 -12.99
N VAL A 32 16.75 -0.42 -14.32
CA VAL A 32 15.50 -0.48 -15.08
C VAL A 32 14.99 -1.92 -15.22
N PRO A 33 13.66 -2.16 -15.30
CA PRO A 33 13.07 -3.50 -15.46
C PRO A 33 13.63 -4.30 -16.65
N GLN A 34 14.16 -3.60 -17.65
CA GLN A 34 14.73 -4.17 -18.87
C GLN A 34 16.14 -4.75 -18.69
N ARG A 35 16.81 -4.50 -17.56
CA ARG A 35 18.19 -4.97 -17.32
C ARG A 35 18.28 -6.45 -16.95
N SER A 36 17.29 -7.01 -16.27
CA SER A 36 17.29 -8.41 -15.82
C SER A 36 15.88 -8.90 -15.47
N GLY A 37 15.62 -10.19 -15.70
CA GLY A 37 14.34 -10.83 -15.35
C GLY A 37 14.01 -10.75 -13.86
N PHE A 38 15.02 -10.70 -12.99
CA PHE A 38 14.86 -10.49 -11.55
C PHE A 38 14.28 -9.09 -11.24
N LEU A 39 14.87 -8.03 -11.81
CA LEU A 39 14.36 -6.66 -11.63
C LEU A 39 12.98 -6.47 -12.24
N SER A 40 12.70 -7.08 -13.40
CA SER A 40 11.36 -7.01 -14.02
C SER A 40 10.28 -7.60 -13.11
N SER A 41 10.54 -8.79 -12.55
CA SER A 41 9.60 -9.48 -11.67
C SER A 41 9.42 -8.73 -10.34
N PHE A 42 10.51 -8.18 -9.80
CA PHE A 42 10.49 -7.31 -8.62
C PHE A 42 9.62 -6.06 -8.84
N PHE A 43 9.89 -5.31 -9.92
CA PHE A 43 9.13 -4.10 -10.24
C PHE A 43 7.65 -4.41 -10.43
N LEU A 44 7.31 -5.50 -11.11
CA LEU A 44 5.90 -5.88 -11.31
C LEU A 44 5.22 -6.24 -9.99
N LEU A 45 5.90 -6.99 -9.12
CA LEU A 45 5.34 -7.41 -7.83
C LEU A 45 5.15 -6.22 -6.88
N VAL A 46 6.13 -5.33 -6.77
CA VAL A 46 6.02 -4.13 -5.93
C VAL A 46 5.04 -3.12 -6.54
N ALA A 47 5.04 -2.91 -7.86
CA ALA A 47 4.11 -1.99 -8.52
C ALA A 47 2.66 -2.45 -8.39
N THR A 48 2.38 -3.74 -8.58
CA THR A 48 1.03 -4.28 -8.36
C THR A 48 0.60 -4.09 -6.91
N HIS A 49 1.48 -4.35 -5.94
CA HIS A 49 1.19 -4.07 -4.54
C HIS A 49 0.89 -2.59 -4.29
N GLY A 50 1.72 -1.67 -4.78
CA GLY A 50 1.50 -0.23 -4.66
C GLY A 50 0.17 0.23 -5.24
N ILE A 51 -0.25 -0.32 -6.40
CA ILE A 51 -1.57 -0.06 -6.97
C ILE A 51 -2.69 -0.54 -6.03
N HIS A 52 -2.56 -1.71 -5.41
CA HIS A 52 -3.55 -2.18 -4.43
C HIS A 52 -3.64 -1.26 -3.20
N VAL A 53 -2.49 -0.78 -2.68
CA VAL A 53 -2.46 0.16 -1.53
C VAL A 53 -3.13 1.50 -1.89
N THR A 54 -2.84 2.05 -3.07
CA THR A 54 -3.47 3.29 -3.56
C THR A 54 -5.00 3.14 -3.71
N ALA A 55 -5.47 2.00 -4.23
CA ALA A 55 -6.90 1.70 -4.32
C ALA A 55 -7.55 1.59 -2.92
N GLY A 56 -6.85 0.97 -1.96
CA GLY A 56 -7.27 0.93 -0.56
C GLY A 56 -7.37 2.32 0.08
N LEU A 57 -6.40 3.19 -0.17
CA LEU A 57 -6.41 4.58 0.29
C LEU A 57 -7.59 5.36 -0.29
N PHE A 58 -7.85 5.20 -1.59
CA PHE A 58 -8.98 5.83 -2.25
C PHE A 58 -10.30 5.39 -1.62
N TRP A 59 -10.46 4.10 -1.33
CA TRP A 59 -11.64 3.59 -0.63
C TRP A 59 -11.77 4.16 0.80
N MET A 60 -10.66 4.25 1.55
CA MET A 60 -10.66 4.94 2.85
C MET A 60 -11.15 6.38 2.76
N LEU A 61 -10.71 7.12 1.74
CA LEU A 61 -11.10 8.51 1.54
C LEU A 61 -12.60 8.64 1.21
N VAL A 62 -13.14 7.74 0.38
CA VAL A 62 -14.59 7.68 0.10
C VAL A 62 -15.38 7.37 1.38
N LEU A 63 -14.92 6.43 2.22
CA LEU A 63 -15.58 6.11 3.49
C LEU A 63 -15.50 7.26 4.51
N PHE A 64 -14.41 8.03 4.50
CA PHE A 64 -14.29 9.23 5.32
C PHE A 64 -15.33 10.29 4.93
N LEU A 65 -15.52 10.52 3.62
CA LEU A 65 -16.57 11.41 3.11
C LEU A 65 -17.96 10.87 3.45
N GLN A 66 -18.19 9.57 3.28
CA GLN A 66 -19.47 8.93 3.60
C GLN A 66 -19.81 9.04 5.10
N LEU A 67 -18.82 8.89 5.99
CA LEU A 67 -18.97 9.10 7.43
C LEU A 67 -19.38 10.55 7.78
N ARG A 68 -18.87 11.54 7.05
CA ARG A 68 -19.23 12.95 7.27
C ARG A 68 -20.65 13.27 6.81
N VAL A 69 -21.10 12.69 5.70
CA VAL A 69 -22.42 12.98 5.11
C VAL A 69 -23.55 12.17 5.76
N PHE A 70 -23.38 10.87 5.97
CA PHE A 70 -24.45 9.96 6.42
C PHE A 70 -24.41 9.62 7.92
N GLY A 71 -23.36 10.05 8.64
CA GLY A 71 -23.20 9.77 10.07
C GLY A 71 -22.78 8.32 10.38
N ARG A 72 -22.95 7.90 11.64
CA ARG A 72 -22.51 6.58 12.16
C ARG A 72 -23.58 5.50 12.01
N THR A 73 -23.99 5.21 10.78
CA THR A 73 -24.93 4.12 10.48
C THR A 73 -24.26 2.75 10.55
N THR A 74 -25.01 1.70 10.91
CA THR A 74 -24.50 0.31 11.00
C THR A 74 -23.87 -0.17 9.70
N GLU A 75 -24.37 0.27 8.55
CA GLU A 75 -23.78 -0.02 7.24
C GLU A 75 -22.34 0.46 7.09
N VAL A 76 -22.03 1.64 7.60
CA VAL A 76 -20.69 2.23 7.47
C VAL A 76 -19.69 1.43 8.33
N LYS A 77 -20.12 0.92 9.49
CA LYS A 77 -19.30 0.01 10.31
C LYS A 77 -18.99 -1.30 9.57
N LEU A 78 -19.96 -1.88 8.88
CA LEU A 78 -19.75 -3.09 8.07
C LEU A 78 -18.79 -2.84 6.90
N ARG A 79 -18.91 -1.70 6.21
CA ARG A 79 -17.98 -1.30 5.14
C ARG A 79 -16.57 -1.08 5.68
N LEU A 80 -16.45 -0.48 6.86
CA LEU A 80 -15.17 -0.24 7.53
C LEU A 80 -14.49 -1.55 7.96
N MET A 81 -15.23 -2.54 8.45
CA MET A 81 -14.66 -3.85 8.78
C MET A 81 -14.15 -4.59 7.54
N ARG A 82 -14.87 -4.52 6.41
CA ARG A 82 -14.38 -5.09 5.14
C ARG A 82 -13.11 -4.41 4.66
N LEU A 83 -13.05 -3.08 4.76
CA LEU A 83 -11.86 -2.30 4.44
C LEU A 83 -10.68 -2.66 5.37
N ALA A 84 -10.93 -2.82 6.66
CA ALA A 84 -9.89 -3.20 7.62
C ALA A 84 -9.30 -4.58 7.31
N LEU A 85 -10.15 -5.55 6.94
CA LEU A 85 -9.71 -6.87 6.51
C LEU A 85 -8.88 -6.79 5.22
N PHE A 86 -9.31 -5.99 4.24
CA PHE A 86 -8.53 -5.72 3.04
C PHE A 86 -7.18 -5.10 3.39
N TRP A 87 -7.15 -4.08 4.24
CA TRP A 87 -5.90 -3.41 4.64
C TRP A 87 -4.92 -4.34 5.35
N HIS A 88 -5.40 -5.20 6.25
CA HIS A 88 -4.56 -6.22 6.89
C HIS A 88 -4.00 -7.23 5.89
N MET A 89 -4.78 -7.60 4.87
CA MET A 89 -4.29 -8.48 3.81
C MET A 89 -3.12 -7.84 3.06
N LEU A 90 -3.20 -6.54 2.75
CA LEU A 90 -2.10 -5.83 2.09
C LEU A 90 -0.86 -5.79 2.97
N ASP A 91 -1.02 -5.48 4.26
CA ASP A 91 0.11 -5.46 5.21
C ASP A 91 0.86 -6.80 5.27
N ILE A 92 0.13 -7.93 5.31
CA ILE A 92 0.71 -9.28 5.30
C ILE A 92 1.50 -9.53 4.01
N VAL A 93 0.92 -9.20 2.85
CA VAL A 93 1.61 -9.35 1.56
C VAL A 93 2.89 -8.51 1.55
N TRP A 94 2.85 -7.30 2.09
CA TRP A 94 4.03 -6.43 2.16
C TRP A 94 5.15 -7.02 3.02
N VAL A 95 4.82 -7.58 4.19
CA VAL A 95 5.79 -8.27 5.05
C VAL A 95 6.47 -9.42 4.31
N CYS A 96 5.71 -10.18 3.51
CA CYS A 96 6.29 -11.23 2.65
C CYS A 96 7.25 -10.65 1.61
N ILE A 97 6.89 -9.55 0.92
CA ILE A 97 7.75 -8.88 -0.07
C ILE A 97 9.05 -8.40 0.58
N PHE A 98 8.95 -7.74 1.72
CA PHE A 98 10.11 -7.24 2.46
C PHE A 98 11.04 -8.39 2.89
N THR A 99 10.47 -9.49 3.38
CA THR A 99 11.25 -10.65 3.82
C THR A 99 11.95 -11.35 2.66
N PHE A 100 11.22 -11.68 1.59
CA PHE A 100 11.76 -12.49 0.49
C PHE A 100 12.58 -11.69 -0.51
N VAL A 101 12.29 -10.41 -0.73
CA VAL A 101 13.00 -9.62 -1.74
C VAL A 101 14.08 -8.76 -1.11
N TYR A 102 13.74 -7.94 -0.13
CA TYR A 102 14.72 -7.03 0.48
C TYR A 102 15.72 -7.78 1.36
N LEU A 103 15.25 -8.67 2.24
CA LEU A 103 16.11 -9.33 3.21
C LEU A 103 16.94 -10.47 2.60
N PHE A 104 16.31 -11.31 1.78
CA PHE A 104 17.02 -12.39 1.07
C PHE A 104 17.94 -11.85 -0.03
N GLY A 105 17.57 -10.74 -0.67
CA GLY A 105 18.41 -10.09 -1.69
C GLY A 105 19.67 -9.42 -1.12
N VAL A 106 19.65 -8.97 0.14
CA VAL A 106 20.85 -8.43 0.84
C VAL A 106 21.78 -9.54 1.37
N ALA A 107 21.27 -10.75 1.54
CA ALA A 107 22.04 -11.90 2.03
C ALA A 107 22.88 -12.61 0.94
N GLN A 108 22.77 -12.18 -0.33
CA GLN A 108 23.56 -12.66 -1.47
C GLN A 108 24.55 -11.59 -1.93
#